data_AF-A0A7J4SP54-F1
#
_entry.id   AF-A0A7J4SP54-F1
#
_cell.length_a   1.000
_cell.length_b   1.000
_cell.length_c   1.000
_cell.angle_alpha   90.00
_cell.angle_beta   90.00
_cell.angle_gamma   90.00
#
_symmetry.space_group_name_H-M   'P 1'
#
loop_
_entity.id
_entity.type
_entity.pdbx_description
1 polymer ?
#
loop_
_entity_poly.entity_id
_entity_poly.type
_entity_poly.pdbx_seq_one_letter_code
_entity_poly.pdbx_strand_id
1 'polypeptide(L)' 'SVHSDGSIDAALRIMLEDRVQILTVEEEFGTIIGLVTMEDVIETLLGVEIVDEADIEGIEEGAVREDMRELAMMRREEE' A
#
# COMPACT_ATOMS: atom_id res chain seq x y z
N SER A 1 3.45 -14.15 4.17
CA SER A 1 2.55 -13.79 3.07
C SER A 1 1.13 -13.71 3.59
N VAL A 2 0.21 -13.17 2.80
CA VAL A 2 -1.23 -13.16 3.09
C VAL A 2 -1.99 -13.65 1.87
N HIS A 3 -3.09 -14.39 2.08
CA HIS A 3 -3.93 -14.83 0.98
C HIS A 3 -4.74 -13.67 0.39
N SER A 4 -5.00 -13.72 -0.93
CA SER A 4 -5.72 -12.68 -1.67
C SER A 4 -7.18 -12.51 -1.24
N ASP A 5 -7.79 -13.51 -0.62
CA ASP A 5 -9.14 -13.47 -0.03
C ASP A 5 -9.14 -13.07 1.46
N GLY A 6 -7.95 -12.81 2.04
CA GLY A 6 -7.78 -12.39 3.43
C GLY A 6 -8.23 -10.96 3.70
N SER A 7 -8.51 -10.64 4.97
CA SER A 7 -8.84 -9.28 5.38
C SER A 7 -7.57 -8.43 5.59
N ILE A 8 -7.72 -7.11 5.42
CA ILE A 8 -6.67 -6.13 5.76
C ILE A 8 -6.22 -6.24 7.22
N ASP A 9 -7.16 -6.48 8.12
CA ASP A 9 -6.89 -6.67 9.54
C ASP A 9 -6.09 -7.97 9.80
N ALA A 10 -6.25 -9.02 8.99
CA ALA A 10 -5.37 -10.19 9.04
C ALA A 10 -3.94 -9.84 8.59
N ALA A 11 -3.79 -9.07 7.50
CA ALA A 11 -2.49 -8.60 7.04
C ALA A 11 -1.77 -7.76 8.11
N LEU A 12 -2.48 -6.83 8.76
CA LEU A 12 -1.92 -5.99 9.83
C LEU A 12 -1.42 -6.83 11.01
N ARG A 13 -2.21 -7.83 11.46
CA ARG A 13 -1.78 -8.71 12.56
C ARG A 13 -0.47 -9.41 12.25
N ILE A 14 -0.37 -10.02 11.06
CA ILE A 14 0.85 -10.73 10.63
C ILE A 14 2.04 -9.76 10.62
N MET A 15 1.87 -8.55 10.06
CA MET A 15 2.92 -7.54 10.03
C MET A 15 3.42 -7.15 11.43
N LEU A 16 2.50 -7.00 12.41
CA LEU A 16 2.83 -6.65 13.78
C LEU A 16 3.49 -7.81 14.56
N GLU A 17 2.96 -9.03 14.43
CA GLU A 17 3.46 -10.22 15.11
C GLU A 17 4.89 -10.56 14.64
N ASP A 18 5.10 -10.55 13.33
CA ASP A 18 6.38 -10.91 12.71
C ASP A 18 7.36 -9.73 12.63
N ARG A 19 6.92 -8.51 12.98
CA ARG A 19 7.69 -7.26 12.88
C ARG A 19 8.22 -7.03 11.46
N VAL A 20 7.36 -7.22 10.46
CA VAL A 20 7.65 -7.01 9.05
C VAL A 20 6.83 -5.84 8.51
N GLN A 21 7.41 -5.09 7.56
CA GLN A 21 6.78 -3.90 6.96
C GLN A 21 6.17 -4.20 5.57
N ILE A 22 6.53 -5.33 4.97
CA ILE A 22 6.10 -5.73 3.62
C ILE A 22 5.64 -7.18 3.68
N LEU A 23 4.50 -7.47 3.06
CA LEU A 23 3.98 -8.82 2.87
C LEU A 23 3.76 -9.11 1.38
N THR A 24 4.00 -10.34 0.97
CA THR A 24 3.56 -10.85 -0.34
C THR A 24 2.09 -11.27 -0.27
N VAL A 25 1.35 -10.99 -1.35
CA VAL A 25 -0.04 -11.43 -1.53
C VAL A 25 -0.05 -12.65 -2.45
N GLU A 26 -0.64 -13.73 -1.97
CA GLU A 26 -0.63 -15.05 -2.62
C GLU A 26 -2.05 -15.55 -2.90
N GLU A 27 -2.24 -16.21 -4.05
CA GLU A 27 -3.47 -16.98 -4.32
C GLU A 27 -3.42 -18.37 -3.66
N GLU A 28 -4.53 -19.11 -3.75
CA GLU A 28 -4.72 -20.45 -3.17
C GLU A 28 -3.65 -21.47 -3.59
N PHE A 29 -3.05 -21.30 -4.77
CA PHE A 29 -2.01 -22.19 -5.30
C PHE A 29 -0.57 -21.69 -5.04
N GLY A 30 -0.40 -20.66 -4.19
CA GLY A 30 0.91 -20.10 -3.83
C GLY A 30 1.52 -19.19 -4.90
N THR A 31 0.75 -18.82 -5.93
CA THR A 31 1.15 -17.80 -6.90
C THR A 31 1.17 -16.44 -6.21
N ILE A 32 2.30 -15.74 -6.25
CA ILE A 32 2.40 -14.35 -5.78
C ILE A 32 1.77 -13.44 -6.83
N ILE A 33 0.74 -12.71 -6.45
CA ILE A 33 0.05 -11.74 -7.32
C ILE A 33 0.44 -10.30 -7.03
N GLY A 34 1.09 -10.05 -5.89
CA GLY A 34 1.49 -8.71 -5.50
C GLY A 34 2.16 -8.62 -4.15
N LEU A 35 2.28 -7.38 -3.68
CA LEU A 35 2.92 -6.98 -2.44
C LEU A 35 1.95 -6.03 -1.73
N VAL A 36 2.03 -5.95 -0.41
CA VAL A 36 1.34 -4.94 0.39
C VAL A 36 2.29 -4.42 1.47
N THR A 37 2.28 -3.11 1.69
CA THR A 37 3.10 -2.45 2.72
C THR A 37 2.27 -2.12 3.96
N MET A 38 2.95 -1.92 5.10
CA MET A 38 2.28 -1.50 6.33
C MET A 38 1.62 -0.12 6.21
N GLU A 39 2.22 0.77 5.41
CA GLU A 39 1.67 2.09 5.10
C GLU A 39 0.31 1.96 4.41
N ASP A 40 0.25 1.23 3.30
CA ASP A 40 -1.01 0.98 2.55
C ASP A 40 -2.14 0.43 3.45
N VAL A 41 -1.76 -0.47 4.37
CA VAL A 41 -2.68 -1.10 5.33
C VAL A 41 -3.22 -0.06 6.32
N ILE A 42 -2.35 0.78 6.88
CA ILE A 42 -2.75 1.81 7.86
C ILE A 42 -3.57 2.90 7.17
N GLU A 43 -3.17 3.38 6.00
CA GLU A 43 -3.92 4.34 5.19
C GLU A 43 -5.34 3.86 4.92
N THR A 44 -5.48 2.59 4.50
CA THR A 44 -6.79 2.02 4.21
C THR A 44 -7.66 1.92 5.48
N LEU A 45 -7.04 1.73 6.65
CA LEU A 45 -7.76 1.69 7.93
C LEU A 45 -8.14 3.10 8.44
N LEU A 46 -7.29 4.10 8.22
CA LEU A 46 -7.53 5.48 8.66
C LEU A 46 -8.39 6.29 7.67
N GLY A 47 -8.42 5.89 6.39
CA GLY A 47 -9.10 6.61 5.32
C GLY A 47 -8.41 7.93 4.95
N VAL A 48 -7.12 8.06 5.23
CA VAL A 48 -6.27 9.20 4.87
C VAL A 48 -4.96 8.66 4.30
N GLU A 49 -4.38 9.37 3.33
CA GLU A 49 -3.04 9.05 2.86
C GLU A 49 -2.01 9.41 3.93
N ILE A 50 -0.96 8.61 4.02
CA ILE A 50 0.22 8.93 4.81
C ILE A 50 1.27 9.47 3.83
N VAL A 51 1.81 10.63 4.16
CA VAL A 51 2.81 11.32 3.33
C VAL A 51 4.04 11.54 4.20
N ASP A 52 5.23 11.22 3.68
CA ASP A 52 6.49 11.47 4.36
C ASP A 52 6.72 12.98 4.51
N GLU A 53 7.41 13.41 5.57
CA GLU A 53 7.66 14.83 5.77
C GLU A 53 8.46 15.47 4.62
N ALA A 54 9.29 14.70 3.92
CA ALA A 54 10.06 15.17 2.76
C ALA A 54 9.18 15.40 1.51
N ASP A 55 8.05 14.71 1.39
CA ASP A 55 7.19 14.80 0.21
C ASP A 55 6.30 16.06 0.23
N ILE A 56 6.13 16.69 1.40
CA ILE A 56 5.30 17.89 1.58
C ILE A 56 5.74 19.04 0.64
N GLU A 57 7.04 19.34 0.59
CA GLU A 57 7.57 20.40 -0.28
C GLU A 57 7.33 20.07 -1.76
N GLY A 58 7.54 18.81 -2.15
CA GLY A 58 7.29 18.34 -3.51
C GLY A 58 5.82 18.38 -3.91
N ILE A 59 4.89 18.15 -2.98
CA ILE A 59 3.44 18.26 -3.22
C ILE A 59 3.04 19.73 -3.38
N GLU A 60 3.55 20.63 -2.53
CA GLU A 60 3.28 22.08 -2.64
C GLU A 60 3.80 22.66 -3.97
N GLU A 61 4.94 22.18 -4.45
CA GLU A 61 5.53 22.56 -5.75
C GLU A 61 4.87 21.85 -6.95
N GLY A 62 4.00 20.85 -6.70
CA GLY A 62 3.33 20.06 -7.73
C GLY A 62 4.24 19.05 -8.45
N ALA A 63 5.42 18.75 -7.89
CA ALA A 63 6.35 17.75 -8.39
C ALA A 63 6.00 16.32 -7.94
N VAL A 64 5.34 16.19 -6.78
CA VAL A 64 4.88 14.93 -6.17
C VAL A 64 3.36 15.00 -6.02
N ARG A 65 2.69 13.85 -6.06
CA ARG A 65 1.24 13.77 -5.79
C ARG A 65 0.98 13.33 -4.37
N GLU A 66 -0.07 13.90 -3.79
CA GLU A 66 -0.58 13.54 -2.47
C GLU A 66 -1.15 12.12 -2.47
N ASP A 67 -1.85 11.68 -3.53
CA ASP A 67 -2.36 10.30 -3.65
C ASP A 67 -1.56 9.53 -4.71
N MET A 68 -0.77 8.55 -4.24
CA MET A 68 0.06 7.73 -5.12
C MET A 68 -0.75 6.67 -5.87
N ARG A 69 -1.90 6.22 -5.33
CA ARG A 69 -2.79 5.27 -6.00
C ARG A 69 -3.48 5.93 -7.19
N GLU A 70 -3.97 7.16 -7.02
CA GLU A 70 -4.56 7.94 -8.10
C GLU A 70 -3.53 8.19 -9.20
N LEU A 71 -2.30 8.58 -8.83
CA LEU A 71 -1.19 8.74 -9.77
C LEU A 71 -0.91 7.45 -10.56
N ALA A 72 -0.91 6.28 -9.90
CA ALA A 72 -0.70 5.00 -10.55
C ALA A 72 -1.85 4.64 -11.53
N MET A 73 -3.09 4.96 -11.17
CA MET A 73 -4.25 4.74 -12.04
C MET A 73 -4.19 5.61 -13.30
N MET A 74 -3.89 6.90 -13.18
CA MET A 74 -3.80 7.79 -14.34
C MET A 74 -2.75 7.32 -15.34
N ARG A 75 -1.58 6.89 -14.86
CA ARG A 75 -0.52 6.36 -15.74
C ARG A 75 -0.95 5.10 -16.49
N ARG A 76 -1.74 4.23 -15.87
CA ARG A 76 -2.29 3.03 -16.52
C ARG A 76 -3.30 3.37 -17.61
N GLU A 77 -4.02 4.48 -17.50
CA GLU A 77 -5.01 4.91 -18.50
C GLU A 77 -4.37 5.61 -19.70
N GLU A 78 -3.14 6.10 -19.56
CA GLU A 78 -2.36 6.74 -20.62
C GLU A 78 -1.59 5.74 -21.51
N GLU A 79 -1.48 4.47 -21.10
CA GLU A 79 -0.87 3.35 -21.84
C GLU A 79 -1.85 2.62 -22.77
#